data_AF-A6I0B6-F1
#
_entry.id   AF-A6I0B6-F1
#
_cell.length_a   1.000
_cell.length_b   1.000
_cell.length_c   1.000
_cell.angle_alpha   90.00
_cell.angle_beta   90.00
_cell.angle_gamma   90.00
#
_symmetry.space_group_name_H-M   'P 1'
#
loop_
_entity.id
_entity.type
_entity.pdbx_description
1 polymer ?
#
loop_
_entity_poly.entity_id
_entity_poly.type
_entity_poly.pdbx_seq_one_letter_code
_entity_poly.pdbx_strand_id
1 'polypeptide(L)'
;MEKHIEEDEVRSSADLRIRKSQHSVLSRKFVEVMTKYNEAQVDFRERSKGRIQRQLEITGKKTTDEELEEMLESGNPAIFTSGIIDSQISKQALSEIEGRHKDIVRLESSIKELHDMFMDIAMLVENQGEMLDNIELNVMHTVDHVEKARDETKRAMKYQGQARKGAMIDRIENNMDQSVGFVERAVADTKKAVKYQSEARRKLIIIIVIVVVLLGILALIIGLSVGLK
;
A
#
# COMPACT_ATOMS: atom_id res chain seq x y z
N MET A 1 -1.62 26.28 -8.40
CA MET A 1 -0.89 26.58 -7.14
C MET A 1 -1.54 25.85 -5.97
N GLU A 2 -2.88 25.85 -5.84
CA GLU A 2 -3.61 25.07 -4.82
C GLU A 2 -3.35 23.55 -4.87
N LYS A 3 -3.33 22.92 -6.05
CA LYS A 3 -3.03 21.48 -6.18
C LYS A 3 -1.63 21.07 -5.69
N HIS A 4 -0.64 21.97 -5.75
CA HIS A 4 0.71 21.68 -5.24
C HIS A 4 0.80 21.88 -3.72
N ILE A 5 -0.02 22.78 -3.15
CA ILE A 5 -0.08 23.02 -1.70
C ILE A 5 -0.76 21.84 -1.00
N GLU A 6 -1.85 21.30 -1.57
CA GLU A 6 -2.51 20.10 -1.04
C GLU A 6 -1.63 18.84 -1.09
N GLU A 7 -0.86 18.65 -2.18
CA GLU A 7 0.09 17.52 -2.27
C GLU A 7 1.22 17.63 -1.24
N ASP A 8 1.75 18.83 -0.97
CA ASP A 8 2.80 19.04 0.02
C ASP A 8 2.28 18.90 1.46
N GLU A 9 1.05 19.35 1.77
CA GLU A 9 0.41 19.14 3.08
C GLU A 9 0.12 17.66 3.37
N VAL A 10 -0.42 16.93 2.38
CA VAL A 10 -0.74 15.50 2.51
C VAL A 10 0.53 14.66 2.60
N ARG A 11 1.56 14.97 1.82
CA ARG A 11 2.87 14.29 1.85
C ARG A 11 3.62 14.57 3.15
N SER A 12 3.53 15.80 3.67
CA SER A 12 3.96 16.17 5.02
C SER A 12 3.22 15.35 6.08
N SER A 13 1.91 15.11 5.91
CA SER A 13 1.13 14.27 6.83
C SER A 13 1.57 12.79 6.85
N ALA A 14 1.89 12.22 5.69
CA ALA A 14 2.31 10.82 5.58
C ALA A 14 3.73 10.62 6.11
N ASP A 15 4.67 11.50 5.76
CA ASP A 15 6.04 11.48 6.29
C ASP A 15 6.04 11.68 7.81
N LEU A 16 5.24 12.62 8.32
CA LEU A 16 5.07 12.84 9.76
C LEU A 16 4.50 11.61 10.47
N ARG A 17 3.50 10.92 9.89
CA ARG A 17 2.96 9.67 10.45
C ARG A 17 4.01 8.56 10.48
N ILE A 18 4.78 8.40 9.40
CA ILE A 18 5.86 7.40 9.32
C ILE A 18 6.92 7.69 10.39
N ARG A 19 7.38 8.94 10.50
CA ARG A 19 8.36 9.35 11.52
C ARG A 19 7.85 9.11 12.93
N LYS A 20 6.60 9.47 13.22
CA LYS A 20 5.97 9.24 14.54
C LYS A 20 5.89 7.74 14.86
N SER A 21 5.48 6.92 13.89
CA SER A 21 5.43 5.46 14.06
C SER A 21 6.82 4.87 14.32
N GLN A 22 7.82 5.25 13.51
CA GLN A 22 9.20 4.80 13.68
C GLN A 22 9.79 5.24 15.01
N HIS A 23 9.56 6.49 15.41
CA HIS A 23 9.99 7.00 16.72
C HIS A 23 9.43 6.14 17.84
N SER A 24 8.12 5.86 17.83
CA SER A 24 7.49 5.06 18.88
C SER A 24 8.00 3.61 18.94
N VAL A 25 8.20 2.97 17.77
CA VAL A 25 8.79 1.62 17.70
C VAL A 25 10.23 1.64 18.23
N LEU A 26 11.03 2.65 17.87
CA LEU A 26 12.40 2.79 18.34
C LEU A 26 12.47 3.05 19.85
N SER A 27 11.59 3.89 20.39
CA SER A 27 11.50 4.14 21.85
C SER A 27 11.21 2.86 22.62
N ARG A 28 10.24 2.03 22.15
CA ARG A 28 9.96 0.73 22.79
C ARG A 28 11.16 -0.21 22.76
N LYS A 29 11.83 -0.33 21.60
CA LYS A 29 13.05 -1.14 21.48
C LYS A 29 14.18 -0.62 22.36
N PHE A 30 14.32 0.69 22.50
CA PHE A 30 15.31 1.30 23.38
C PHE A 30 15.05 0.93 24.83
N VAL A 31 13.80 1.08 25.32
CA VAL A 31 13.40 0.64 26.67
C VAL A 31 13.75 -0.83 26.89
N GLU A 32 13.39 -1.71 25.94
CA GLU A 32 13.68 -3.15 26.03
C GLU A 32 15.19 -3.43 26.17
N VAL A 33 16.02 -2.80 25.35
CA VAL A 33 17.48 -2.97 25.39
C VAL A 33 18.07 -2.42 26.69
N MET A 34 17.58 -1.28 27.18
CA MET A 34 18.04 -0.68 28.44
C MET A 34 17.66 -1.52 29.65
N THR A 35 16.47 -2.14 29.65
CA THR A 35 16.06 -3.07 30.70
C THR A 35 17.00 -4.27 30.74
N LYS A 36 17.29 -4.89 29.58
CA LYS A 36 18.25 -6.00 29.48
C LYS A 36 19.66 -5.60 29.91
N TYR A 37 20.09 -4.38 29.58
CA TYR A 37 21.40 -3.88 30.01
C TYR A 37 21.44 -3.67 31.52
N ASN A 38 20.38 -3.11 32.14
CA ASN A 38 20.27 -2.99 33.59
C ASN A 38 20.27 -4.35 34.30
N GLU A 39 19.54 -5.34 33.79
CA GLU A 39 19.59 -6.72 34.29
C GLU A 39 21.02 -7.28 34.26
N ALA A 40 21.72 -7.11 33.13
CA ALA A 40 23.12 -7.54 33.01
C ALA A 40 24.07 -6.79 33.97
N GLN A 41 23.79 -5.52 34.26
CA GLN A 41 24.53 -4.72 35.24
C GLN A 41 24.32 -5.26 36.66
N VAL A 42 23.07 -5.51 37.06
CA VAL A 42 22.75 -6.12 38.37
C VAL A 42 23.43 -7.49 38.52
N ASP A 43 23.38 -8.34 37.50
CA ASP A 43 24.07 -9.63 37.49
C ASP A 43 25.60 -9.50 37.60
N PHE A 44 26.18 -8.45 37.02
CA PHE A 44 27.62 -8.17 37.15
C PHE A 44 27.98 -7.68 38.56
N ARG A 45 27.12 -6.84 39.17
CA ARG A 45 27.25 -6.40 40.56
C ARG A 45 27.30 -7.58 41.51
N GLU A 46 26.33 -8.49 41.39
CA GLU A 46 26.17 -9.63 42.28
C GLU A 46 27.36 -10.59 42.18
N ARG A 47 27.82 -10.86 40.95
CA ARG A 47 29.03 -11.67 40.72
C ARG A 47 30.29 -11.01 41.28
N SER A 48 30.39 -9.67 41.23
CA SER A 48 31.51 -8.93 41.79
C SER A 48 31.49 -8.95 43.32
N LYS A 49 30.32 -8.78 43.93
CA LYS A 49 30.08 -8.92 45.38
C LYS A 49 30.49 -10.31 45.86
N GLY A 50 30.00 -11.38 45.21
CA GLY A 50 30.36 -12.77 45.57
C GLY A 50 31.86 -13.06 45.44
N ARG A 51 32.56 -12.42 44.50
CA ARG A 51 34.04 -12.52 44.41
C ARG A 51 34.72 -11.82 45.58
N ILE A 52 34.28 -10.63 45.96
CA ILE A 52 34.81 -9.90 47.13
C ILE A 52 34.61 -10.73 48.40
N GLN A 53 33.42 -11.28 48.60
CA GLN A 53 33.13 -12.16 49.74
C GLN A 53 34.10 -13.33 49.81
N ARG A 54 34.30 -14.02 48.69
CA ARG A 54 35.24 -15.16 48.62
C ARG A 54 36.68 -14.74 48.92
N GLN A 55 37.13 -13.57 48.45
CA GLN A 55 38.47 -13.06 48.75
C GLN A 55 38.63 -12.67 50.22
N LEU A 56 37.58 -12.15 50.87
CA LEU A 56 37.56 -11.89 52.31
C LEU A 56 37.64 -13.19 53.13
N GLU A 57 36.94 -14.24 52.71
CA GLU A 57 37.04 -15.55 53.36
C GLU A 57 38.46 -16.14 53.27
N ILE A 58 39.15 -15.96 52.13
CA ILE A 58 40.55 -16.41 51.93
C ILE A 58 41.50 -15.69 52.89
N THR A 59 41.27 -14.41 53.19
CA THR A 59 42.08 -13.65 54.15
C THR A 59 41.71 -13.93 55.61
N GLY A 60 40.74 -14.82 55.86
CA GLY A 60 40.31 -15.24 57.18
C GLY A 60 39.21 -14.38 57.79
N LYS A 61 38.64 -13.43 57.04
CA LYS A 61 37.53 -12.59 57.46
C LYS A 61 36.22 -13.16 56.92
N LYS A 62 35.48 -13.86 57.77
CA LYS A 62 34.09 -14.23 57.44
C LYS A 62 33.23 -12.97 57.48
N THR A 63 32.41 -12.78 56.47
CA THR A 63 31.56 -11.60 56.31
C THR A 63 30.20 -12.04 55.82
N THR A 64 29.14 -11.62 56.50
CA THR A 64 27.78 -11.88 56.03
C THR A 64 27.45 -11.06 54.79
N ASP A 65 26.35 -11.38 54.13
CA ASP A 65 25.92 -10.64 52.95
C ASP A 65 25.60 -9.16 53.29
N GLU A 66 24.96 -8.94 54.44
CA GLU A 66 24.62 -7.61 54.95
C GLU A 66 25.85 -6.80 55.36
N GLU A 67 26.81 -7.42 56.07
CA GLU A 67 28.07 -6.77 56.44
C GLU A 67 28.87 -6.37 55.19
N LEU A 68 28.88 -7.23 54.16
CA LEU A 68 29.56 -6.93 52.91
C LEU A 68 28.88 -5.77 52.17
N GLU A 69 27.55 -5.72 52.19
CA GLU A 69 26.79 -4.61 51.59
C GLU A 69 27.13 -3.27 52.27
N GLU A 70 27.13 -3.23 53.61
CA GLU A 70 27.54 -2.04 54.38
C GLU A 70 28.99 -1.62 54.05
N MET A 71 29.88 -2.60 53.88
CA MET A 71 31.26 -2.33 53.47
C MET A 71 31.35 -1.68 52.08
N LEU A 72 30.54 -2.12 51.12
CA LEU A 72 30.47 -1.54 49.77
C LEU A 72 29.88 -0.12 49.81
N GLU A 73 28.82 0.11 50.60
CA GLU A 73 28.15 1.42 50.73
C GLU A 73 29.00 2.46 51.48
N SER A 74 29.90 2.01 52.37
CA SER A 74 30.75 2.91 53.18
C SER A 74 31.65 3.84 52.36
N GLY A 75 31.92 3.50 51.10
CA GLY A 75 32.78 4.26 50.20
C GLY A 75 34.25 4.34 50.65
N ASN A 76 34.64 3.58 51.67
CA ASN A 76 35.99 3.60 52.24
C ASN A 76 36.75 2.30 51.91
N PRO A 77 37.70 2.31 50.94
CA PRO A 77 38.46 1.13 50.56
C PRO A 77 39.25 0.48 51.72
N ALA A 78 39.62 1.27 52.75
CA ALA A 78 40.37 0.76 53.89
C ALA A 78 39.56 -0.24 54.75
N ILE A 79 38.23 -0.25 54.62
CA ILE A 79 37.36 -1.18 55.36
C ILE A 79 37.64 -2.64 54.99
N PHE A 80 38.10 -2.89 53.77
CA PHE A 80 38.50 -4.22 53.30
C PHE A 80 39.84 -4.67 53.90
N THR A 81 40.73 -3.74 54.22
CA THR A 81 42.06 -4.04 54.82
C THR A 81 42.03 -4.22 56.33
N SER A 82 40.94 -3.80 56.98
CA SER A 82 40.83 -3.81 58.44
C SER A 82 40.67 -5.23 58.99
N GLY A 83 41.64 -5.65 59.80
CA GLY A 83 41.66 -6.96 60.47
C GLY A 83 42.34 -8.09 59.70
N ILE A 84 42.98 -7.79 58.55
CA ILE A 84 43.69 -8.79 57.73
C ILE A 84 45.16 -8.88 58.13
N ILE A 85 45.67 -10.10 58.27
CA ILE A 85 47.09 -10.38 58.57
C ILE A 85 47.95 -10.03 57.36
N ASP A 86 49.07 -9.34 57.58
CA ASP A 86 50.03 -9.00 56.53
C ASP A 86 50.72 -10.28 55.99
N SER A 87 50.21 -10.79 54.87
CA SER A 87 50.75 -11.95 54.16
C SER A 87 50.72 -11.70 52.66
N GLN A 88 51.57 -12.39 51.88
CA GLN A 88 51.57 -12.25 50.42
C GLN A 88 50.21 -12.64 49.81
N ILE A 89 49.55 -13.66 50.36
CA ILE A 89 48.21 -14.10 49.95
C ILE A 89 47.18 -12.99 50.24
N SER A 90 47.26 -12.37 51.42
CA SER A 90 46.41 -11.26 51.82
C SER A 90 46.55 -10.05 50.90
N LYS A 91 47.79 -9.70 50.48
CA LYS A 91 48.05 -8.59 49.56
C LYS A 91 47.41 -8.82 48.19
N GLN A 92 47.50 -10.04 47.67
CA GLN A 92 46.89 -10.40 46.40
C GLN A 92 45.36 -10.35 46.47
N ALA A 93 44.77 -10.93 47.51
CA ALA A 93 43.33 -10.90 47.74
C ALA A 93 42.81 -9.46 47.88
N LEU A 94 43.52 -8.61 48.62
CA LEU A 94 43.20 -7.19 48.77
C LEU A 94 43.25 -6.42 47.44
N SER A 95 44.27 -6.65 46.62
CA SER A 95 44.35 -6.02 45.30
C SER A 95 43.18 -6.42 44.39
N GLU A 96 42.75 -7.69 44.45
CA GLU A 96 41.56 -8.15 43.72
C GLU A 96 40.28 -7.51 44.24
N ILE A 97 40.12 -7.42 45.57
CA ILE A 97 38.98 -6.75 46.22
C ILE A 97 38.89 -5.28 45.78
N GLU A 98 39.99 -4.53 45.85
CA GLU A 98 40.03 -3.13 45.42
C GLU A 98 39.65 -2.97 43.95
N GLY A 99 40.15 -3.86 43.08
CA GLY A 99 39.80 -3.89 41.67
C GLY A 99 38.30 -4.14 41.44
N ARG A 100 37.71 -5.13 42.13
CA ARG A 100 36.27 -5.44 42.04
C ARG A 100 35.41 -4.31 42.61
N HIS A 101 35.80 -3.72 43.74
CA HIS A 101 35.11 -2.57 44.33
C HIS A 101 35.08 -1.38 43.36
N LYS A 102 36.21 -1.09 42.69
CA LYS A 102 36.26 -0.06 41.66
C LYS A 102 35.33 -0.35 40.47
N ASP A 103 35.20 -1.61 40.07
CA ASP A 103 34.26 -2.02 39.02
C ASP A 103 32.81 -1.81 39.48
N ILE A 104 32.47 -2.09 40.74
CA ILE A 104 31.15 -1.83 41.34
C ILE A 104 30.85 -0.32 41.37
N VAL A 105 31.78 0.52 41.81
CA VAL A 105 31.59 1.98 41.84
C VAL A 105 31.35 2.55 40.44
N ARG A 106 32.04 2.04 39.43
CA ARG A 106 31.80 2.42 38.02
C ARG A 106 30.43 1.97 37.53
N LEU A 107 30.02 0.77 37.91
CA LEU A 107 28.71 0.23 37.59
C LEU A 107 27.59 1.09 38.17
N GLU A 108 27.71 1.52 39.42
CA GLU A 108 26.73 2.38 40.08
C GLU A 108 26.58 3.74 39.38
N SER A 109 27.69 4.33 38.92
CA SER A 109 27.64 5.54 38.08
C SER A 109 26.86 5.28 36.78
N SER A 110 27.14 4.15 36.11
CA SER A 110 26.45 3.79 34.87
C SER A 110 24.96 3.50 35.08
N ILE A 111 24.57 2.89 36.21
CA ILE A 111 23.17 2.66 36.56
C ILE A 111 22.47 4.01 36.82
N LYS A 112 23.12 4.97 37.48
CA LYS A 112 22.56 6.32 37.68
C LYS A 112 22.30 7.03 36.35
N GLU A 113 23.27 7.01 35.44
CA GLU A 113 23.10 7.56 34.09
C GLU A 113 21.94 6.88 33.34
N LEU A 114 21.80 5.57 33.52
CA LEU A 114 20.72 4.80 32.92
C LEU A 114 19.36 5.11 33.53
N HIS A 115 19.31 5.36 34.84
CA HIS A 115 18.11 5.79 35.53
C HIS A 115 17.62 7.15 35.04
N ASP A 116 18.52 8.11 34.86
CA ASP A 116 18.19 9.43 34.31
C ASP A 116 17.58 9.30 32.90
N MET A 117 18.21 8.47 32.04
CA MET A 117 17.64 8.16 30.72
C MET A 117 16.27 7.48 30.80
N PHE A 118 16.04 6.59 31.78
CA PHE A 118 14.73 5.96 31.96
C PHE A 118 13.64 6.94 32.39
N MET A 119 13.96 7.91 33.24
CA MET A 119 12.99 8.93 33.67
C MET A 119 12.57 9.80 32.49
N ASP A 120 13.51 10.21 31.64
CA ASP A 120 13.21 10.96 30.42
C ASP A 120 12.33 10.16 29.45
N ILE A 121 12.62 8.87 29.28
CA ILE A 121 11.86 8.01 28.37
C ILE A 121 10.51 7.62 28.94
N ALA A 122 10.37 7.44 30.25
CA ALA A 122 9.08 7.22 30.90
C ALA A 122 8.14 8.41 30.63
N MET A 123 8.63 9.64 30.78
CA MET A 123 7.87 10.84 30.43
C MET A 123 7.51 10.91 28.93
N LEU A 124 8.43 10.50 28.05
CA LEU A 124 8.17 10.48 26.60
C LEU A 124 7.15 9.41 26.20
N VAL A 125 7.17 8.23 26.83
CA VAL A 125 6.27 7.11 26.53
C VAL A 125 4.87 7.37 27.10
N GLU A 126 4.76 7.92 28.31
CA GLU A 126 3.47 8.28 28.93
C GLU A 126 2.70 9.30 28.09
N ASN A 127 3.38 10.32 27.56
CA ASN A 127 2.79 11.30 26.65
C ASN A 127 2.48 10.76 25.23
N GLN A 128 3.00 9.58 24.85
CA GLN A 128 2.79 8.98 23.53
C GLN A 128 1.67 7.92 23.49
N GLY A 129 1.09 7.54 24.64
CA GLY A 129 0.07 6.48 24.76
C GLY A 129 -1.19 6.72 23.93
N GLU A 130 -1.71 7.95 23.87
CA GLU A 130 -2.91 8.29 23.06
C GLU A 130 -2.62 8.42 21.55
N MET A 131 -1.36 8.62 21.14
CA MET A 131 -1.02 8.84 19.73
C MET A 131 -0.85 7.53 18.96
N LEU A 132 -0.49 6.43 19.63
CA LEU A 132 -0.28 5.14 18.98
C LEU A 132 -1.58 4.56 18.41
N ASP A 133 -2.66 4.60 19.19
CA ASP A 133 -4.00 4.18 18.77
C ASP A 133 -4.47 4.95 17.54
N ASN A 134 -4.20 6.25 17.50
CA ASN A 134 -4.55 7.09 16.36
C ASN A 134 -3.73 6.77 15.10
N ILE A 135 -2.50 6.25 15.22
CA ILE A 135 -1.68 5.89 14.06
C ILE A 135 -2.12 4.55 13.49
N GLU A 136 -2.39 3.55 14.34
CA GLU A 136 -2.97 2.27 13.90
C GLU A 136 -4.32 2.50 13.23
N LEU A 137 -5.17 3.35 13.83
CA LEU A 137 -6.44 3.78 13.26
C LEU A 137 -6.25 4.44 11.88
N ASN A 138 -5.31 5.38 11.74
CA ASN A 138 -5.06 6.07 10.46
C ASN A 138 -4.41 5.19 9.38
N VAL A 139 -3.57 4.21 9.76
CA VAL A 139 -3.04 3.21 8.84
C VAL A 139 -4.15 2.27 8.39
N MET A 140 -5.02 1.84 9.31
CA MET A 140 -6.22 1.05 8.99
C MET A 140 -7.14 1.80 8.02
N HIS A 141 -7.38 3.11 8.24
CA HIS A 141 -8.11 3.95 7.30
C HIS A 141 -7.43 4.04 5.93
N THR A 142 -6.10 4.13 5.89
CA THR A 142 -5.33 4.17 4.63
C THR A 142 -5.50 2.86 3.85
N VAL A 143 -5.44 1.70 4.52
CA VAL A 143 -5.71 0.39 3.91
C VAL A 143 -7.13 0.32 3.37
N ASP A 144 -8.11 0.79 4.14
CA ASP A 144 -9.51 0.88 3.73
C ASP A 144 -9.70 1.75 2.48
N HIS A 145 -9.03 2.90 2.41
CA HIS A 145 -9.09 3.78 1.23
C HIS A 145 -8.47 3.13 -0.01
N VAL A 146 -7.33 2.46 0.14
CA VAL A 146 -6.69 1.73 -0.97
C VAL A 146 -7.56 0.58 -1.44
N GLU A 147 -8.21 -0.14 -0.53
CA GLU A 147 -9.13 -1.22 -0.87
C GLU A 147 -10.38 -0.71 -1.61
N LYS A 148 -11.00 0.38 -1.13
CA LYS A 148 -12.11 1.04 -1.83
C LYS A 148 -11.69 1.52 -3.22
N ALA A 149 -10.52 2.16 -3.36
CA ALA A 149 -10.01 2.60 -4.65
C ALA A 149 -9.74 1.43 -5.61
N ARG A 150 -9.24 0.29 -5.10
CA ARG A 150 -9.06 -0.96 -5.87
C ARG A 150 -10.40 -1.48 -6.38
N ASP A 151 -11.44 -1.45 -5.56
CA ASP A 151 -12.75 -1.96 -5.93
C ASP A 151 -13.47 -1.03 -6.92
N GLU A 152 -13.34 0.28 -6.75
CA GLU A 152 -13.84 1.28 -7.71
C GLU A 152 -13.14 1.18 -9.05
N THR A 153 -11.81 1.07 -9.09
CA THR A 153 -11.06 0.87 -10.35
C THR A 153 -11.45 -0.45 -11.03
N LYS A 154 -11.69 -1.52 -10.26
CA LYS A 154 -12.21 -2.78 -10.80
C LYS A 154 -13.61 -2.62 -11.42
N ARG A 155 -14.50 -1.86 -10.78
CA ARG A 155 -15.84 -1.53 -11.33
C ARG A 155 -15.73 -0.66 -12.58
N ALA A 156 -14.87 0.35 -12.56
CA ALA A 156 -14.62 1.23 -13.71
C ALA A 156 -14.11 0.45 -14.93
N MET A 157 -13.19 -0.50 -14.74
CA MET A 157 -12.74 -1.40 -15.82
C MET A 157 -13.88 -2.24 -16.39
N LYS A 158 -14.77 -2.79 -15.54
CA LYS A 158 -15.95 -3.53 -16.00
C LYS A 158 -16.89 -2.65 -16.83
N TYR A 159 -17.22 -1.45 -16.35
CA TYR A 159 -18.08 -0.51 -17.07
C TYR A 159 -17.46 -0.06 -18.39
N GLN A 160 -16.15 0.22 -18.42
CA GLN A 160 -15.44 0.52 -19.66
C GLN A 160 -15.57 -0.63 -20.68
N GLY A 161 -15.40 -1.87 -20.22
CA GLY A 161 -15.57 -3.06 -21.06
C GLY A 161 -17.00 -3.21 -21.60
N GLN A 162 -18.01 -2.99 -20.76
CA GLN A 162 -19.42 -3.04 -21.16
C GLN A 162 -19.79 -1.92 -22.13
N ALA A 163 -19.36 -0.68 -21.87
CA ALA A 163 -19.60 0.46 -22.76
C ALA A 163 -18.98 0.25 -24.14
N ARG A 164 -17.77 -0.33 -24.22
CA ARG A 164 -17.14 -0.70 -25.50
C ARG A 164 -17.94 -1.75 -26.27
N LYS A 165 -18.52 -2.74 -25.59
CA LYS A 165 -19.40 -3.74 -26.21
C LYS A 165 -20.70 -3.12 -26.71
N GLY A 166 -21.35 -2.27 -25.89
CA GLY A 166 -22.56 -1.54 -26.28
C GLY A 166 -22.34 -0.70 -27.53
N ALA A 167 -21.31 0.14 -27.53
CA ALA A 167 -20.96 0.98 -28.68
C ALA A 167 -20.64 0.16 -29.95
N MET A 168 -20.17 -1.08 -29.82
CA MET A 168 -19.96 -1.98 -30.95
C MET A 168 -21.28 -2.52 -31.49
N ILE A 169 -22.21 -2.90 -30.60
CA ILE A 169 -23.55 -3.37 -30.96
C ILE A 169 -24.33 -2.25 -31.66
N ASP A 170 -24.34 -1.04 -31.09
CA ASP A 170 -25.03 0.12 -31.67
C ASP A 170 -24.51 0.42 -33.09
N ARG A 171 -23.20 0.27 -33.32
CA ARG A 171 -22.61 0.44 -34.66
C ARG A 171 -23.08 -0.64 -35.64
N ILE A 172 -23.19 -1.88 -35.19
CA ILE A 172 -23.67 -2.99 -36.04
C ILE A 172 -25.14 -2.78 -36.39
N GLU A 173 -25.97 -2.40 -35.42
CA GLU A 173 -27.39 -2.13 -35.62
C GLU A 173 -27.61 -0.99 -36.61
N ASN A 174 -26.93 0.15 -36.41
CA ASN A 174 -27.00 1.28 -37.35
C ASN A 174 -26.56 0.89 -38.78
N ASN A 175 -25.49 0.11 -38.91
CA ASN A 175 -25.04 -0.38 -40.22
C ASN A 175 -26.05 -1.35 -40.85
N MET A 176 -26.69 -2.20 -40.04
CA MET A 176 -27.70 -3.14 -40.49
C MET A 176 -28.96 -2.41 -40.98
N ASP A 177 -29.45 -1.42 -40.24
CA ASP A 177 -30.60 -0.60 -40.62
C ASP A 177 -30.34 0.17 -41.92
N GLN A 178 -29.14 0.73 -42.07
CA GLN A 178 -28.74 1.35 -43.33
C GLN A 178 -28.76 0.35 -44.49
N SER A 179 -28.19 -0.84 -44.29
CA SER A 179 -28.17 -1.90 -45.30
C SER A 179 -29.59 -2.33 -45.68
N VAL A 180 -30.50 -2.47 -44.72
CA VAL A 180 -31.92 -2.78 -44.97
C VAL A 180 -32.56 -1.66 -45.79
N GLY A 181 -32.34 -0.39 -45.42
CA GLY A 181 -32.86 0.76 -46.18
C GLY A 181 -32.35 0.82 -47.62
N PHE A 182 -31.09 0.45 -47.88
CA PHE A 182 -30.57 0.34 -49.25
C PHE A 182 -31.28 -0.76 -50.04
N VAL A 183 -31.50 -1.93 -49.44
CA VAL A 183 -32.20 -3.05 -50.07
C VAL A 183 -33.65 -2.68 -50.37
N GLU A 184 -34.36 -2.05 -49.44
CA GLU A 184 -35.75 -1.62 -49.65
C GLU A 184 -35.89 -0.65 -50.83
N ARG A 185 -35.00 0.35 -50.92
CA ARG A 185 -34.98 1.28 -52.05
C ARG A 185 -34.67 0.58 -53.36
N ALA A 186 -33.68 -0.31 -53.38
CA ALA A 186 -33.34 -1.10 -54.56
C ALA A 186 -34.52 -1.99 -55.03
N VAL A 187 -35.23 -2.62 -54.09
CA VAL A 187 -36.44 -3.42 -54.39
C VAL A 187 -37.57 -2.53 -54.93
N ALA A 188 -37.77 -1.33 -54.37
CA ALA A 188 -38.78 -0.40 -54.87
C ALA A 188 -38.47 0.09 -56.29
N ASP A 189 -37.22 0.44 -56.57
CA ASP A 189 -36.78 0.93 -57.87
C ASP A 189 -36.84 -0.16 -58.94
N THR A 190 -36.43 -1.39 -58.62
CA THR A 190 -36.57 -2.54 -59.53
C THR A 190 -38.03 -2.84 -59.84
N LYS A 191 -38.93 -2.76 -58.84
CA LYS A 191 -40.38 -2.94 -59.06
C LYS A 191 -40.96 -1.86 -59.98
N LYS A 192 -40.56 -0.60 -59.81
CA LYS A 192 -40.95 0.50 -60.73
C LYS A 192 -40.44 0.25 -62.14
N ALA A 193 -39.16 -0.12 -62.29
CA ALA A 193 -38.54 -0.40 -63.58
C ALA A 193 -39.27 -1.53 -64.34
N VAL A 194 -39.63 -2.62 -63.64
CA VAL A 194 -40.43 -3.72 -64.21
C VAL A 194 -41.80 -3.23 -64.69
N LYS A 195 -42.47 -2.38 -63.91
CA LYS A 195 -43.76 -1.80 -64.30
C LYS A 195 -43.63 -0.96 -65.57
N TYR A 196 -42.68 -0.02 -65.61
CA TYR A 196 -42.42 0.80 -66.81
C TYR A 196 -42.09 -0.06 -68.04
N GLN A 197 -41.27 -1.10 -67.88
CA GLN A 197 -40.95 -2.02 -68.97
C GLN A 197 -42.19 -2.76 -69.50
N SER A 198 -43.12 -3.16 -68.62
CA SER A 198 -44.36 -3.82 -69.03
C SER A 198 -45.33 -2.86 -69.75
N GLU A 199 -45.45 -1.61 -69.29
CA GLU A 199 -46.28 -0.58 -69.92
C GLU A 199 -45.76 -0.20 -71.31
N ALA A 200 -44.43 -0.04 -71.45
CA ALA A 200 -43.78 0.23 -72.73
C ALA A 200 -44.03 -0.90 -73.74
N ARG A 201 -43.92 -2.17 -73.32
CA ARG A 201 -44.23 -3.33 -74.16
C ARG A 201 -45.69 -3.32 -74.66
N ARG A 202 -46.65 -2.99 -73.80
CA ARG A 202 -48.08 -2.87 -74.20
C ARG A 202 -48.29 -1.76 -75.23
N LYS A 203 -47.69 -0.59 -75.03
CA LYS A 203 -47.78 0.53 -75.98
C LYS A 203 -47.18 0.17 -77.34
N LEU A 204 -46.03 -0.51 -77.34
CA LEU A 204 -45.37 -0.96 -78.58
C LEU A 204 -46.24 -1.95 -79.36
N ILE A 205 -46.90 -2.90 -78.68
CA ILE A 205 -47.86 -3.81 -79.33
C ILE A 205 -49.02 -3.04 -79.95
N ILE A 206 -49.59 -2.06 -79.24
CA ILE A 206 -50.70 -1.23 -79.77
C ILE A 206 -50.24 -0.46 -81.02
N ILE A 207 -49.04 0.16 -80.98
CA ILE A 207 -48.48 0.87 -82.13
C ILE A 207 -48.28 -0.08 -83.32
N ILE A 208 -47.73 -1.28 -83.10
CA ILE A 208 -47.56 -2.29 -84.16
C ILE A 208 -48.91 -2.65 -84.79
N VAL A 209 -49.95 -2.89 -83.98
CA VAL A 209 -51.31 -3.20 -84.47
C VAL A 209 -51.86 -2.06 -85.33
N ILE A 210 -51.71 -0.80 -84.90
CA ILE A 210 -52.15 0.38 -85.67
C ILE A 210 -51.42 0.47 -87.02
N VAL A 211 -50.10 0.28 -87.03
CA VAL A 211 -49.29 0.32 -88.26
C VAL A 211 -49.73 -0.78 -89.24
N VAL A 212 -49.97 -2.01 -88.76
CA VAL A 212 -50.46 -3.12 -89.60
C VAL A 212 -51.82 -2.80 -90.22
N VAL A 213 -52.74 -2.20 -89.45
CA VAL A 213 -54.06 -1.79 -89.96
C VAL A 213 -53.94 -0.72 -91.04
N LEU A 214 -53.10 0.31 -90.82
CA LEU A 214 -52.88 1.37 -91.80
C LEU A 214 -52.26 0.85 -93.11
N LEU A 215 -51.29 -0.04 -93.03
CA LEU A 215 -50.70 -0.70 -94.21
C LEU A 215 -51.75 -1.52 -94.98
N GLY A 216 -52.66 -2.20 -94.28
CA GLY A 216 -53.78 -2.91 -94.89
C GLY A 216 -54.74 -1.99 -95.66
N ILE A 217 -55.08 -0.83 -95.07
CA ILE A 217 -55.92 0.19 -95.73
C ILE A 217 -55.23 0.75 -96.98
N LEU A 218 -53.94 1.09 -96.88
CA LEU A 218 -53.14 1.56 -98.02
C LEU A 218 -53.10 0.53 -99.15
N ALA A 219 -52.88 -0.75 -98.84
CA ALA A 219 -52.91 -1.83 -99.81
C ALA A 219 -54.28 -1.96 -100.50
N LEU A 220 -55.39 -1.78 -99.75
CA LEU A 220 -56.75 -1.75 -100.28
C LEU A 220 -56.96 -0.59 -101.28
N ILE A 221 -56.53 0.62 -100.93
CA ILE A 221 -56.64 1.82 -101.79
C ILE A 221 -55.83 1.63 -103.08
N ILE A 222 -54.60 1.11 -102.98
CA ILE A 222 -53.76 0.82 -104.15
C ILE A 222 -54.41 -0.27 -105.00
N GLY A 223 -54.94 -1.33 -104.39
CA GLY A 223 -55.66 -2.40 -105.10
C GLY A 223 -56.87 -1.89 -105.87
N LEU A 224 -57.69 -1.01 -105.26
CA LEU A 224 -58.84 -0.39 -105.90
C LEU A 224 -58.45 0.57 -107.03
N SER A 225 -57.36 1.32 -106.90
CA SER A 225 -56.92 2.28 -107.93
C SER A 225 -56.22 1.63 -109.13
N VAL A 226 -55.53 0.50 -108.93
CA VAL A 226 -54.87 -0.26 -110.01
C VAL A 226 -55.86 -1.21 -110.71
N GLY A 227 -56.88 -1.73 -110.01
CA GLY A 227 -57.91 -2.60 -110.57
C GLY A 227 -59.00 -1.92 -111.40
N LEU A 228 -58.94 -0.59 -111.57
CA LEU A 228 -59.91 0.24 -112.30
C LEU A 228 -59.38 0.75 -113.66
N LYS A 229 -58.37 0.09 -114.24
CA LYS A 229 -57.89 0.31 -115.60
C LYS A 229 -58.14 -0.89 -116.48
#